data_AF-A0A378F791-F1
#
_entry.id   AF-A0A378F791-F1
#
_cell.length_a   1.000
_cell.length_b   1.000
_cell.length_c   1.000
_cell.angle_alpha   90.00
_cell.angle_beta   90.00
_cell.angle_gamma   90.00
#
_symmetry.space_group_name_H-M   'P 1'
#
loop_
_entity.id
_entity.type
_entity.pdbx_description
1 polymer ?
#
loop_
_entity_poly.entity_id
_entity_poly.type
_entity_poly.pdbx_seq_one_letter_code
_entity_poly.pdbx_strand_id
1 'polypeptide(L)'
;MSELNEKLATAWEGFAKGDWQNEVNVRDFIQKNYTPYEGDESFLAGATEATTKLWDTVMEGVKQENRTHAPVDFDTALASTITSHDAGYIEKGLEKIVGLQTEAPLKVRSSRSVVSNG
;
A
#
# COMPACT_ATOMS: atom_id res chain seq x y z
N MET A 1 28.69 -20.92 -0.99
CA MET A 1 27.54 -20.93 -1.92
C MET A 1 26.33 -21.34 -1.10
N SER A 2 25.56 -20.39 -0.60
CA SER A 2 24.30 -20.68 0.09
C SER A 2 23.38 -21.37 -0.91
N GLU A 3 22.90 -22.57 -0.61
CA GLU A 3 21.84 -23.17 -1.43
C GLU A 3 20.63 -22.24 -1.39
N LEU A 4 20.21 -21.79 -2.56
CA LEU A 4 19.01 -20.98 -2.70
C LEU A 4 17.82 -21.88 -2.42
N ASN A 5 16.99 -21.53 -1.44
CA ASN A 5 15.75 -22.28 -1.23
C ASN A 5 14.83 -22.11 -2.47
N GLU A 6 13.94 -23.08 -2.68
CA GLU A 6 13.04 -23.14 -3.85
C GLU A 6 12.18 -21.88 -4.03
N LYS A 7 11.81 -21.21 -2.92
CA LYS A 7 11.04 -19.95 -2.96
C LYS A 7 11.86 -18.81 -3.55
N LEU A 8 13.13 -18.70 -3.19
CA LEU A 8 14.03 -17.68 -3.74
C LEU A 8 14.35 -17.97 -5.20
N ALA A 9 14.55 -19.24 -5.57
CA ALA A 9 14.82 -19.62 -6.97
C ALA A 9 13.65 -19.25 -7.89
N THR A 10 12.41 -19.52 -7.45
CA THR A 10 11.20 -19.17 -8.20
C THR A 10 10.97 -17.65 -8.24
N ALA A 11 11.12 -16.96 -7.10
CA ALA A 11 10.87 -15.52 -7.04
C ALA A 11 11.96 -14.68 -7.75
N TRP A 12 13.16 -15.21 -7.93
CA TRP A 12 14.29 -14.51 -8.54
C TRP A 12 14.58 -14.89 -9.99
N GLU A 13 13.69 -15.67 -10.60
CA GLU A 13 13.82 -16.08 -11.99
C GLU A 13 13.87 -14.85 -12.91
N GLY A 14 14.86 -14.81 -13.80
CA GLY A 14 15.06 -13.70 -14.75
C GLY A 14 15.84 -12.49 -14.20
N PHE A 15 16.12 -12.40 -12.90
CA PHE A 15 16.95 -11.33 -12.35
C PHE A 15 18.45 -11.58 -12.53
N ALA A 16 19.21 -10.52 -12.79
CA ALA A 16 20.66 -10.50 -12.83
C ALA A 16 21.23 -10.81 -11.43
N LYS A 17 22.13 -11.81 -11.39
CA LYS A 17 22.79 -12.26 -10.16
C LYS A 17 23.66 -11.16 -9.55
N GLY A 18 23.76 -11.12 -8.23
CA GLY A 18 24.56 -10.15 -7.52
C GLY A 18 24.74 -10.45 -6.04
N ASP A 19 25.36 -9.52 -5.33
CA ASP A 19 25.62 -9.64 -3.89
C ASP A 19 24.31 -9.66 -3.11
N TRP A 20 23.26 -9.04 -3.66
CA TRP A 20 21.88 -9.07 -3.16
C TRP A 20 21.29 -10.48 -2.97
N GLN A 21 21.86 -11.51 -3.59
CA GLN A 21 21.43 -12.90 -3.40
C GLN A 21 22.02 -13.55 -2.13
N ASN A 22 23.14 -13.02 -1.63
CA ASN A 22 23.88 -13.57 -0.50
C ASN A 22 23.79 -12.69 0.75
N GLU A 23 23.46 -11.41 0.60
CA GLU A 23 23.25 -10.45 1.68
C GLU A 23 22.04 -9.55 1.40
N VAL A 24 21.51 -8.91 2.45
CA VAL A 24 20.39 -7.94 2.29
C VAL A 24 20.93 -6.65 1.66
N ASN A 25 20.89 -6.58 0.33
CA ASN A 25 21.41 -5.46 -0.45
C ASN A 25 20.45 -5.04 -1.57
N VAL A 26 19.44 -4.26 -1.19
CA VAL A 26 18.42 -3.75 -2.12
C VAL A 26 19.02 -2.83 -3.20
N ARG A 27 20.13 -2.14 -2.88
CA ARG A 27 20.81 -1.25 -3.83
C ARG A 27 21.40 -2.02 -5.01
N ASP A 28 22.15 -3.09 -4.72
CA ASP A 28 22.74 -3.96 -5.76
C ASP A 28 21.64 -4.62 -6.62
N PHE A 29 20.54 -5.05 -5.99
CA PHE A 29 19.38 -5.58 -6.72
C PHE A 29 18.80 -4.56 -7.71
N ILE A 30 18.51 -3.33 -7.26
CA ILE A 30 17.93 -2.29 -8.13
C ILE A 30 18.90 -1.98 -9.27
N GLN A 31 20.17 -1.70 -8.98
CA GLN A 31 21.14 -1.30 -10.00
C GLN A 31 21.35 -2.36 -11.09
N LYS A 32 21.26 -3.65 -10.76
CA LYS A 32 21.45 -4.74 -11.71
C LYS A 32 20.19 -5.11 -12.52
N ASN A 33 19.00 -4.73 -12.05
CA ASN A 33 17.74 -5.23 -12.61
C ASN A 33 16.79 -4.13 -13.12
N TYR A 34 17.01 -2.86 -12.77
CA TYR A 34 16.19 -1.78 -13.31
C TYR A 34 16.51 -1.53 -14.79
N THR A 35 15.49 -1.19 -15.57
CA THR A 35 15.65 -0.71 -16.93
C THR A 35 15.44 0.80 -16.93
N PRO A 36 16.48 1.62 -17.19
CA PRO A 36 16.31 3.05 -17.37
C PRO A 36 15.25 3.31 -18.45
N TYR A 37 14.31 4.20 -18.15
CA TYR A 37 13.27 4.60 -19.09
C TYR A 37 13.51 6.05 -19.52
N GLU A 38 13.87 6.25 -20.79
CA GLU A 38 14.12 7.57 -21.41
C GLU A 38 13.03 7.94 -22.44
N GLY A 39 11.94 7.16 -22.51
CA GLY A 39 10.80 7.42 -23.39
C GLY A 39 9.82 8.45 -22.82
N ASP A 40 8.65 8.56 -23.45
CA ASP A 40 7.58 9.49 -23.09
C ASP A 40 6.40 8.80 -22.39
N GLU A 41 5.34 9.54 -22.06
CA GLU A 41 4.14 9.04 -21.41
C GLU A 41 3.17 8.26 -22.31
N SER A 42 3.50 8.04 -23.60
CA SER A 42 2.56 7.44 -24.56
C SER A 42 2.15 6.00 -24.23
N PHE A 43 2.95 5.27 -23.45
CA PHE A 43 2.65 3.91 -23.00
C PHE A 43 1.70 3.85 -21.80
N LEU A 44 1.39 5.00 -21.16
CA LEU A 44 0.57 5.02 -19.96
C LEU A 44 -0.85 4.52 -20.26
N ALA A 45 -1.27 3.51 -19.50
CA ALA A 45 -2.64 3.03 -19.51
C ALA A 45 -3.53 3.90 -18.61
N GLY A 46 -4.78 4.11 -19.04
CA GLY A 46 -5.80 4.76 -18.22
C GLY A 46 -6.23 3.93 -17.02
N ALA A 47 -7.01 4.53 -16.13
CA ALA A 47 -7.61 3.84 -14.99
C ALA A 47 -8.59 2.75 -15.47
N THR A 48 -8.61 1.64 -14.74
CA THR A 48 -9.62 0.58 -14.96
C THR A 48 -10.95 0.96 -14.31
N GLU A 49 -12.06 0.38 -14.76
CA GLU A 49 -13.37 0.59 -14.12
C GLU A 49 -13.36 0.25 -12.63
N ALA A 50 -12.64 -0.81 -12.24
CA ALA A 50 -12.44 -1.18 -10.85
C ALA A 50 -11.71 -0.07 -10.08
N THR A 51 -10.64 0.51 -10.65
CA THR A 51 -9.92 1.64 -10.06
C THR A 51 -10.82 2.86 -9.88
N THR A 52 -11.61 3.22 -10.90
CA THR A 52 -12.52 4.37 -10.83
C THR A 52 -13.60 4.15 -9.76
N LYS A 53 -14.22 2.96 -9.72
CA LYS A 53 -15.27 2.67 -8.74
C LYS A 53 -14.76 2.66 -7.29
N LEU A 54 -13.57 2.09 -7.06
CA LEU A 54 -12.91 2.14 -5.76
C LEU A 54 -12.60 3.58 -5.36
N TRP A 55 -12.08 4.38 -6.30
CA TRP A 55 -11.76 5.78 -6.07
C TRP A 55 -13.00 6.62 -5.75
N ASP A 56 -14.09 6.46 -6.50
CA ASP A 56 -15.35 7.17 -6.26
C ASP A 56 -15.91 6.86 -4.86
N THR A 57 -15.83 5.61 -4.43
CA THR A 57 -16.26 5.18 -3.09
C THR A 57 -15.45 5.87 -1.99
N VAL A 58 -14.12 5.95 -2.15
CA VAL A 58 -13.24 6.66 -1.21
C VAL A 58 -13.52 8.17 -1.23
N MET A 59 -13.75 8.75 -2.41
CA MET A 59 -14.02 10.18 -2.57
C MET A 59 -15.30 10.62 -1.85
N GLU A 60 -16.32 9.77 -1.72
CA GLU A 60 -17.51 10.07 -0.91
C GLU A 60 -17.16 10.29 0.57
N GLY A 61 -16.27 9.47 1.14
CA GLY A 61 -15.80 9.68 2.51
C GLY A 61 -14.95 10.95 2.66
N VAL A 62 -14.09 11.26 1.67
CA VAL A 62 -13.31 12.52 1.67
C VAL A 62 -14.21 13.74 1.61
N LYS A 63 -15.28 13.71 0.80
CA LYS A 63 -16.30 14.78 0.78
C LYS A 63 -16.99 14.93 2.13
N GLN A 64 -17.27 13.82 2.81
CA GLN A 64 -17.83 13.84 4.15
C GLN A 64 -16.89 14.52 5.15
N GLU A 65 -15.60 14.13 5.21
CA GLU A 65 -14.61 14.75 6.11
C GLU A 65 -14.44 16.25 5.84
N ASN A 66 -14.36 16.64 4.56
CA ASN A 66 -14.25 18.04 4.18
C ASN A 66 -15.48 18.86 4.62
N ARG A 67 -16.67 18.27 4.56
CA ARG A 67 -17.92 18.92 5.01
C ARG A 67 -18.00 19.00 6.53
N THR A 68 -17.62 17.95 7.26
CA THR A 68 -17.76 17.87 8.72
C THR A 68 -16.56 18.48 9.45
N HIS A 69 -15.43 18.70 8.78
CA HIS A 69 -14.12 19.01 9.40
C HIS A 69 -13.76 18.03 10.54
N ALA A 70 -14.30 16.82 10.48
CA ALA A 70 -14.14 15.78 11.48
C ALA A 70 -13.93 14.42 10.81
N PRO A 71 -13.13 13.52 11.42
CA PRO A 71 -12.93 12.16 10.91
C PRO A 71 -14.25 11.44 10.61
N VAL A 72 -14.28 10.60 9.57
CA VAL A 72 -15.47 9.78 9.24
C VAL A 72 -15.84 8.86 10.40
N ASP A 73 -14.84 8.21 11.00
CA ASP A 73 -14.95 7.38 12.19
C ASP A 73 -13.60 7.31 12.91
N PHE A 74 -13.62 7.11 14.22
CA PHE A 74 -12.41 6.97 15.05
C PHE A 74 -12.61 5.92 16.14
N ASP A 75 -11.60 5.08 16.33
CA ASP A 75 -11.65 4.04 17.35
C ASP A 75 -11.42 4.64 18.75
N THR A 76 -12.38 4.48 19.66
CA THR A 76 -12.35 5.04 21.02
C THR A 76 -11.83 4.08 22.08
N ALA A 77 -11.57 2.82 21.73
CA ALA A 77 -11.27 1.77 22.70
C ALA A 77 -10.02 0.93 22.40
N LEU A 78 -9.56 0.84 21.14
CA LEU A 78 -8.39 0.04 20.79
C LEU A 78 -7.08 0.83 20.65
N ALA A 79 -6.06 0.40 21.40
CA ALA A 79 -4.67 0.75 21.13
C ALA A 79 -4.18 0.01 19.88
N SER A 80 -3.81 0.75 18.84
CA SER A 80 -3.40 0.16 17.54
C SER A 80 -2.06 -0.57 17.62
N THR A 81 -2.03 -1.86 17.25
CA THR A 81 -0.81 -2.69 17.09
C THR A 81 -0.84 -3.41 15.73
N ILE A 82 0.24 -4.11 15.34
CA ILE A 82 0.37 -4.72 13.99
C ILE A 82 -0.79 -5.67 13.65
N THR A 83 -1.37 -6.35 14.65
CA THR A 83 -2.43 -7.34 14.47
C THR A 83 -3.73 -6.98 15.20
N SER A 84 -3.92 -5.72 15.61
CA SER A 84 -5.10 -5.34 16.41
C SER A 84 -6.40 -5.23 15.63
N HIS A 85 -6.31 -5.08 14.31
CA HIS A 85 -7.44 -4.81 13.44
C HIS A 85 -7.64 -5.97 12.47
N ASP A 86 -8.91 -6.31 12.23
CA ASP A 86 -9.29 -7.26 11.19
C ASP A 86 -9.03 -6.68 9.79
N ALA A 87 -9.03 -7.54 8.77
CA ALA A 87 -8.80 -7.11 7.40
C ALA A 87 -9.92 -6.18 6.90
N GLY A 88 -9.57 -4.91 6.65
CA GLY A 88 -10.45 -3.94 6.00
C GLY A 88 -10.39 -4.00 4.47
N TYR A 89 -11.51 -3.69 3.83
CA TYR A 89 -11.67 -3.65 2.37
C TYR A 89 -12.54 -2.46 1.97
N ILE A 90 -12.26 -1.85 0.82
CA ILE A 90 -13.20 -0.89 0.18
C ILE A 90 -14.27 -1.68 -0.58
N GLU A 91 -13.83 -2.57 -1.47
CA GLU A 91 -14.68 -3.51 -2.19
C GLU A 91 -13.85 -4.75 -2.53
N LYS A 92 -13.94 -5.77 -1.67
CA LYS A 92 -13.10 -6.98 -1.70
C LYS A 92 -13.05 -7.70 -3.06
N GLY A 93 -14.08 -7.54 -3.90
CA GLY A 93 -14.14 -8.13 -5.25
C GLY A 93 -13.38 -7.35 -6.33
N LEU A 94 -13.03 -6.09 -6.09
CA LEU A 94 -12.41 -5.18 -7.07
C LEU A 94 -10.94 -4.86 -6.78
N GLU A 95 -10.50 -5.06 -5.54
CA GLU A 95 -9.15 -4.72 -5.09
C GLU A 95 -8.11 -5.73 -5.61
N LYS A 96 -7.13 -5.26 -6.39
CA LYS A 96 -5.96 -6.05 -6.82
C LYS A 96 -4.83 -6.03 -5.80
N ILE A 97 -4.71 -4.94 -5.05
CA ILE A 97 -3.82 -4.78 -3.90
C ILE A 97 -4.71 -4.49 -2.71
N VAL A 98 -4.57 -5.26 -1.64
CA VAL A 98 -5.41 -5.18 -0.43
C VAL A 98 -4.59 -4.68 0.75
N GLY A 99 -5.27 -4.04 1.71
CA GLY A 99 -4.69 -3.60 2.98
C GLY A 99 -5.16 -2.20 3.36
N LEU A 100 -5.90 -2.11 4.47
CA LEU A 100 -6.30 -0.85 5.10
C LEU A 100 -5.68 -0.74 6.50
N GLN A 101 -5.55 0.49 7.01
CA GLN A 101 -4.99 0.73 8.35
C GLN A 101 -5.92 0.28 9.49
N THR A 102 -7.21 0.14 9.19
CA THR A 102 -8.33 -0.22 10.06
C THR A 102 -9.31 -1.06 9.23
N GLU A 103 -10.36 -1.59 9.85
CA GLU A 103 -11.36 -2.45 9.24
C GLU A 103 -12.25 -1.75 8.19
N ALA A 104 -12.20 -0.42 8.10
CA ALA A 104 -13.01 0.38 7.19
C ALA A 104 -12.20 1.49 6.48
N PRO A 105 -12.54 1.83 5.22
CA PRO A 105 -11.87 2.92 4.52
C PRO A 105 -12.13 4.27 5.19
N LEU A 106 -11.08 5.09 5.28
CA LEU A 106 -11.08 6.43 5.89
C LEU A 106 -11.43 6.47 7.39
N LYS A 107 -11.46 5.33 8.08
CA LYS A 107 -11.51 5.29 9.54
C LYS A 107 -10.14 5.68 10.11
N VAL A 108 -10.10 6.80 10.80
CA VAL A 108 -8.87 7.38 11.35
C VAL A 108 -8.52 6.67 12.65
N ARG A 109 -7.27 6.22 12.79
CA ARG A 109 -6.76 5.77 14.09
C ARG A 109 -6.87 6.93 15.07
N SER A 110 -7.36 6.67 16.29
CA SER A 110 -7.20 7.58 17.43
C SER A 110 -5.70 7.77 17.71
N SER A 111 -5.08 8.68 16.95
CA SER A 111 -3.68 9.11 17.09
C SER A 111 -3.51 10.57 16.72
N ARG A 112 -4.62 11.29 16.42
CA ARG A 112 -4.64 12.74 16.59
C ARG A 112 -4.76 13.02 18.10
N SER A 113 -3.64 12.89 18.80
CA SER A 113 -3.37 13.86 19.87
C SER A 113 -3.44 15.22 19.17
N VAL A 114 -4.60 15.87 19.29
CA VAL A 114 -4.69 17.30 19.14
C VAL A 114 -3.86 17.85 20.30
N VAL A 115 -2.56 18.06 20.04
CA VAL A 115 -1.80 19.00 20.84
C VAL A 115 -2.36 20.37 20.46
N SER A 116 -3.42 20.77 21.14
CA SER A 116 -3.78 22.19 21.21
C SER A 116 -2.68 22.85 22.04
N ASN A 117 -1.66 23.39 21.38
CA ASN A 117 -0.87 24.42 22.02
C ASN A 117 -1.71 25.70 21.99
N GLY A 118 -2.46 25.91 23.07
CA GLY A 118 -2.83 27.24 23.54
C GLY A 118 -1.71 27.85 24.36
#